data_AF-A0A6L9KST1-F1
#
_entry.id   AF-A0A6L9KST1-F1
#
_cell.length_a   1.000
_cell.length_b   1.000
_cell.length_c   1.000
_cell.angle_alpha   90.00
_cell.angle_beta   90.00
_cell.angle_gamma   90.00
#
_symmetry.space_group_name_H-M   'P 1'
#
loop_
_entity.id
_entity.type
_entity.pdbx_description
1 polymer ?
#
loop_
_entity_poly.entity_id
_entity_poly.type
_entity_poly.pdbx_seq_one_letter_code
_entity_poly.pdbx_strand_id
1 'polypeptide(L)'
;MFRNQSVPKFSLMALLVMGALHGPARAADNAAPVHDGKEKSAAASQEQGHVSEESVKALLKQREALVKEAVVANEEMLQAIASLEKGDKEAAYKLLADASGKLDVALARDPHLKQMPISVRVSTTDLASKPSEIKHVLSQAKSQLSDGQVQAAKKLLRPLTSEIRVTTESLPMETYPGQIKLASKEIQEGKSSEAAQRLADTLGSIATEEKVIPLPPLKAEMDVEEAEVLIQQDKTKNRDQVLGLLNQAKQQLEVGKLLGYGNYKDIGNEMEAVKSKITGGSWDTKMFDRLKNLLHEAKSKI
;
A
#
# COMPACT_ATOMS: atom_id res chain seq x y z
N MET A 1 22.35 68.55 15.86
CA MET A 1 21.94 67.57 14.83
C MET A 1 20.50 67.16 15.10
N PHE A 2 19.69 67.25 14.04
CA PHE A 2 18.27 66.99 13.88
C PHE A 2 17.74 65.72 14.59
N ARG A 3 16.46 65.55 14.98
CA ARG A 3 15.24 66.36 15.05
C ARG A 3 14.18 65.39 15.59
N ASN A 4 13.64 65.62 16.79
CA ASN A 4 12.51 64.88 17.33
C ASN A 4 11.36 65.87 17.47
N GLN A 5 10.36 65.79 16.61
CA GLN A 5 9.10 66.51 16.79
C GLN A 5 7.91 65.65 16.41
N SER A 6 6.92 65.80 17.26
CA SER A 6 5.69 65.07 17.45
C SER A 6 4.49 65.74 16.74
N VAL A 7 3.42 64.95 16.59
CA VAL A 7 1.97 65.28 16.39
C VAL A 7 1.59 66.03 15.08
N PRO A 8 0.30 66.09 14.62
CA PRO A 8 -0.94 65.50 15.15
C PRO A 8 -1.98 64.94 14.15
N LYS A 9 -3.03 64.37 14.75
CA LYS A 9 -4.36 64.06 14.18
C LYS A 9 -5.13 65.34 13.79
N PHE A 10 -5.81 65.31 12.64
CA PHE A 10 -7.00 66.10 12.24
C PHE A 10 -7.84 65.15 11.35
N SER A 11 -9.02 64.67 11.74
CA SER A 11 -10.34 65.31 11.86
C SER A 11 -10.98 65.73 10.53
N LEU A 12 -11.97 64.91 10.12
CA LEU A 12 -13.30 65.27 9.59
C LEU A 12 -13.41 66.12 8.32
N MET A 13 -13.84 65.50 7.21
CA MET A 13 -14.89 66.12 6.38
C MET A 13 -15.69 65.06 5.61
N ALA A 14 -17.00 65.12 5.83
CA ALA A 14 -18.02 64.40 5.10
C ALA A 14 -18.19 64.98 3.69
N LEU A 15 -18.31 64.12 2.69
CA LEU A 15 -19.00 64.46 1.45
C LEU A 15 -19.89 63.28 1.06
N LEU A 16 -21.19 63.54 1.10
CA LEU A 16 -22.28 62.63 0.80
C LEU A 16 -22.69 62.90 -0.65
N VAL A 17 -22.44 61.95 -1.56
CA VAL A 17 -22.96 61.99 -2.93
C VAL A 17 -23.65 60.65 -3.20
N MET A 18 -24.98 60.71 -3.28
CA MET A 18 -25.84 59.67 -3.83
C MET A 18 -25.53 59.47 -5.31
N GLY A 19 -25.40 58.21 -5.73
CA GLY A 19 -25.32 57.81 -7.13
C GLY A 19 -25.35 56.29 -7.25
N ALA A 20 -26.55 55.75 -7.49
CA ALA A 20 -26.80 54.34 -7.69
C ALA A 20 -26.08 53.83 -8.95
N LEU A 21 -25.44 52.65 -8.87
CA LEU A 21 -25.36 51.62 -9.91
C LEU A 21 -24.56 50.41 -9.39
N HIS A 22 -25.29 49.33 -9.14
CA HIS A 22 -24.95 47.91 -9.18
C HIS A 22 -23.49 47.44 -8.97
N GLY A 23 -23.28 46.75 -7.85
CA GLY A 23 -22.30 45.66 -7.68
C GLY A 23 -21.28 45.90 -6.56
N PRO A 24 -21.32 45.16 -5.43
CA PRO A 24 -20.20 45.18 -4.51
C PRO A 24 -19.16 44.16 -4.95
N ALA A 25 -18.01 44.66 -5.40
CA ALA A 25 -16.75 44.10 -4.94
C ALA A 25 -16.55 44.60 -3.49
N ARG A 26 -16.30 43.68 -2.56
CA ARG A 26 -15.71 44.01 -1.25
C ARG A 26 -14.71 42.93 -0.87
N ALA A 27 -13.45 43.33 -0.83
CA ALA A 27 -12.39 42.67 -0.09
C ALA A 27 -12.59 42.92 1.43
N ALA A 28 -12.23 41.94 2.26
CA ALA A 28 -11.53 42.13 3.54
C ALA A 28 -11.31 40.78 4.22
N ASP A 29 -10.03 40.43 4.35
CA ASP A 29 -9.34 40.04 5.59
C ASP A 29 -10.11 39.22 6.64
N ASN A 30 -9.61 38.01 6.94
CA ASN A 30 -9.34 37.54 8.30
C ASN A 30 -8.91 36.06 8.33
N ALA A 31 -7.84 35.81 9.08
CA ALA A 31 -7.53 34.62 9.87
C ALA A 31 -7.88 33.24 9.28
N ALA A 32 -6.84 32.49 8.93
CA ALA A 32 -6.92 31.04 8.77
C ALA A 32 -7.58 30.39 10.01
N PRO A 33 -8.71 29.67 9.85
CA PRO A 33 -9.15 28.75 10.87
C PRO A 33 -8.40 27.43 10.69
N VAL A 34 -7.70 27.04 11.74
CA VAL A 34 -7.35 25.66 12.03
C VAL A 34 -8.66 24.87 12.03
N HIS A 35 -8.84 23.98 11.05
CA HIS A 35 -9.96 23.03 11.05
C HIS A 35 -9.43 21.66 11.43
N ASP A 36 -9.77 21.29 12.66
CA ASP A 36 -9.74 19.95 13.22
C ASP A 36 -10.39 18.92 12.29
N GLY A 37 -9.84 17.71 12.36
CA GLY A 37 -10.26 16.57 11.57
C GLY A 37 -11.73 16.20 11.77
N LYS A 38 -12.44 16.10 10.64
CA LYS A 38 -13.40 15.03 10.28
C LYS A 38 -14.15 15.47 9.02
N GLU A 39 -13.56 15.21 7.85
CA GLU A 39 -14.32 15.19 6.60
C GLU A 39 -14.20 13.83 5.91
N LYS A 40 -15.10 12.96 6.39
CA LYS A 40 -15.89 11.97 5.65
C LYS A 40 -15.52 11.79 4.17
N SER A 41 -14.64 10.81 3.91
CA SER A 41 -14.55 10.12 2.62
C SER A 41 -15.85 9.37 2.37
N ALA A 42 -16.73 9.96 1.56
CA ALA A 42 -17.96 9.36 1.07
C ALA A 42 -18.13 9.71 -0.41
N ALA A 43 -17.15 9.30 -1.22
CA ALA A 43 -17.26 9.26 -2.68
C ALA A 43 -16.47 8.11 -3.32
N ALA A 44 -15.98 7.15 -2.52
CA ALA A 44 -15.41 5.89 -3.00
C ALA A 44 -16.38 4.76 -2.63
N SER A 45 -17.54 4.74 -3.28
CA SER A 45 -18.56 3.71 -3.06
C SER A 45 -19.38 3.58 -4.32
N GLN A 46 -18.84 2.90 -5.34
CA GLN A 46 -19.54 2.17 -6.41
C GLN A 46 -18.56 1.91 -7.56
N GLU A 47 -17.69 0.92 -7.37
CA GLU A 47 -17.03 0.06 -8.39
C GLU A 47 -15.90 -0.77 -7.73
N GLN A 48 -16.12 -1.25 -6.50
CA GLN A 48 -15.20 -2.14 -5.78
C GLN A 48 -15.88 -3.50 -5.64
N GLY A 49 -15.90 -4.24 -6.75
CA GLY A 49 -16.38 -5.61 -6.77
C GLY A 49 -15.19 -6.56 -6.93
N HIS A 50 -15.10 -7.52 -6.01
CA HIS A 50 -14.36 -8.77 -6.16
C HIS A 50 -12.83 -8.73 -5.98
N VAL A 51 -12.38 -8.28 -4.79
CA VAL A 51 -11.22 -8.89 -4.14
C VAL A 51 -11.78 -9.67 -2.95
N SER A 52 -11.58 -10.99 -2.88
CA SER A 52 -12.22 -11.77 -1.81
C SER A 52 -11.84 -11.21 -0.44
N GLU A 53 -12.87 -10.95 0.37
CA GLU A 53 -12.74 -10.46 1.75
C GLU A 53 -11.83 -11.39 2.57
N GLU A 54 -11.71 -12.65 2.17
CA GLU A 54 -10.94 -13.72 2.80
C GLU A 54 -9.44 -13.61 2.54
N SER A 55 -9.04 -13.22 1.32
CA SER A 55 -7.63 -12.94 0.98
C SER A 55 -7.14 -11.69 1.71
N VAL A 56 -8.00 -10.67 1.78
CA VAL A 56 -7.75 -9.44 2.56
C VAL A 56 -7.79 -9.74 4.07
N LYS A 57 -8.67 -10.61 4.57
CA LYS A 57 -8.71 -11.03 5.98
C LYS A 57 -7.47 -11.83 6.41
N ALA A 58 -6.97 -12.73 5.57
CA ALA A 58 -5.72 -13.44 5.84
C ALA A 58 -4.52 -12.48 5.94
N LEU A 59 -4.55 -11.40 5.16
CA LEU A 59 -3.58 -10.30 5.22
C LEU A 59 -3.79 -9.36 6.41
N LEU A 60 -5.03 -9.08 6.80
CA LEU A 60 -5.33 -8.32 8.01
C LEU A 60 -4.98 -9.12 9.28
N LYS A 61 -5.05 -10.47 9.25
CA LYS A 61 -4.48 -11.30 10.32
C LYS A 61 -2.96 -11.16 10.45
N GLN A 62 -2.22 -10.89 9.35
CA GLN A 62 -0.80 -10.53 9.48
C GLN A 62 -0.59 -9.18 10.19
N ARG A 63 -1.58 -8.26 10.18
CA ARG A 63 -1.53 -7.06 11.04
C ARG A 63 -1.72 -7.38 12.52
N GLU A 64 -2.45 -8.44 12.86
CA GLU A 64 -2.55 -8.92 14.26
C GLU A 64 -1.24 -9.55 14.75
N ALA A 65 -0.31 -9.89 13.83
CA ALA A 65 1.04 -10.36 14.16
C ALA A 65 2.02 -9.22 14.48
N LEU A 66 1.58 -7.95 14.48
CA LEU A 66 2.40 -6.85 15.00
C LEU A 66 2.78 -7.13 16.44
N VAL A 67 4.08 -7.25 16.68
CA VAL A 67 4.59 -7.48 18.02
C VAL A 67 4.67 -6.11 18.69
N LYS A 68 3.74 -5.86 19.62
CA LYS A 68 3.65 -4.59 20.35
C LYS A 68 5.00 -4.18 20.95
N GLU A 69 5.77 -5.16 21.44
CA GLU A 69 7.11 -4.96 21.97
C GLU A 69 8.08 -4.36 20.92
N ALA A 70 7.99 -4.78 19.65
CA ALA A 70 8.83 -4.28 18.56
C ALA A 70 8.47 -2.84 18.18
N VAL A 71 7.17 -2.58 18.06
CA VAL A 71 6.65 -1.24 17.73
C VAL A 71 7.12 -0.24 18.78
N VAL A 72 6.94 -0.58 20.06
CA VAL A 72 7.35 0.28 21.17
C VAL A 72 8.87 0.44 21.22
N ALA A 73 9.65 -0.63 21.04
CA ALA A 73 11.12 -0.52 21.01
C ALA A 73 11.61 0.42 19.88
N ASN A 74 10.97 0.38 18.71
CA ASN A 74 11.27 1.28 17.60
C ASN A 74 10.91 2.74 17.93
N GLU A 75 9.74 2.98 18.53
CA GLU A 75 9.32 4.32 18.98
C GLU A 75 10.24 4.88 20.07
N GLU A 76 10.64 4.06 21.04
CA GLU A 76 11.57 4.44 22.11
C GLU A 76 12.94 4.81 21.55
N MET A 77 13.42 4.11 20.52
CA MET A 77 14.68 4.47 19.85
C MET A 77 14.59 5.81 19.12
N LEU A 78 13.48 6.09 18.40
CA LEU A 78 13.25 7.40 17.78
C LEU A 78 13.21 8.52 18.83
N GLN A 79 12.55 8.29 19.97
CA GLN A 79 12.50 9.24 21.08
C GLN A 79 13.86 9.41 21.77
N ALA A 80 14.69 8.36 21.83
CA ALA A 80 16.03 8.43 22.39
C ALA A 80 16.93 9.32 21.54
N ILE A 81 16.86 9.23 20.21
CA ILE A 81 17.57 10.15 19.29
C ILE A 81 17.14 11.59 19.56
N ALA A 82 15.84 11.86 19.61
CA ALA A 82 15.31 13.20 19.89
C ALA A 82 15.72 13.73 21.28
N SER A 83 15.92 12.84 22.26
CA SER A 83 16.40 13.20 23.60
C SER A 83 17.89 13.53 23.59
N LEU A 84 18.70 12.77 22.84
CA LEU A 84 20.12 13.05 22.64
C LEU A 84 20.35 14.40 21.94
N GLU A 85 19.54 14.75 20.94
CA GLU A 85 19.58 16.05 20.26
C GLU A 85 19.30 17.21 21.22
N LYS A 86 18.47 16.99 22.25
CA LYS A 86 18.17 17.96 23.31
C LYS A 86 19.19 17.96 24.45
N GLY A 87 20.19 17.08 24.40
CA GLY A 87 21.18 16.90 25.46
C GLY A 87 20.68 16.10 26.67
N ASP A 88 19.48 15.53 26.62
CA ASP A 88 18.89 14.74 27.70
C ASP A 88 19.35 13.28 27.63
N LYS A 89 20.56 13.05 28.16
CA LYS A 89 21.22 11.73 28.17
C LYS A 89 20.50 10.74 29.08
N GLU A 90 19.89 11.20 30.15
CA GLU A 90 19.20 10.34 31.12
C GLU A 90 17.91 9.79 30.52
N ALA A 91 17.10 10.66 29.89
CA ALA A 91 15.91 10.22 29.17
C ALA A 91 16.25 9.26 28.02
N ALA A 92 17.28 9.58 27.22
CA ALA A 92 17.73 8.71 26.15
C ALA A 92 18.16 7.33 26.66
N TYR A 93 18.97 7.28 27.71
CA TYR A 93 19.43 6.02 28.30
C TYR A 93 18.27 5.17 28.80
N LYS A 94 17.28 5.79 29.47
CA LYS A 94 16.09 5.09 29.97
C LYS A 94 15.27 4.48 28.82
N LEU A 95 15.02 5.25 27.76
CA LEU A 95 14.30 4.78 26.58
C LEU A 95 15.00 3.60 25.90
N LEU A 96 16.33 3.65 25.76
CA LEU A 96 17.09 2.54 25.19
C LEU A 96 17.12 1.30 26.10
N ALA A 97 17.15 1.48 27.42
CA ALA A 97 17.05 0.36 28.36
C ALA A 97 15.69 -0.33 28.25
N ASP A 98 14.62 0.46 28.18
CA ASP A 98 13.24 -0.04 28.00
C ASP A 98 13.07 -0.75 26.65
N ALA A 99 13.67 -0.22 25.57
CA ALA A 99 13.65 -0.84 24.25
C ALA A 99 14.43 -2.16 24.23
N SER A 100 15.67 -2.15 24.75
CA SER A 100 16.50 -3.35 24.84
C SER A 100 15.83 -4.46 25.64
N GLY A 101 15.21 -4.12 26.78
CA GLY A 101 14.51 -5.09 27.61
C GLY A 101 13.35 -5.78 26.87
N LYS A 102 12.59 -5.04 26.09
CA LYS A 102 11.50 -5.59 25.26
C LYS A 102 12.01 -6.54 24.19
N LEU A 103 13.09 -6.18 23.50
CA LEU A 103 13.70 -7.04 22.47
C LEU A 103 14.34 -8.29 23.08
N ASP A 104 14.97 -8.18 24.25
CA ASP A 104 15.55 -9.31 24.98
C ASP A 104 14.46 -10.30 25.44
N VAL A 105 13.27 -9.82 25.85
CA VAL A 105 12.12 -10.69 26.15
C VAL A 105 11.65 -11.44 24.90
N ALA A 106 11.61 -10.79 23.74
CA ALA A 106 11.25 -11.45 22.48
C ALA A 106 12.27 -12.55 22.12
N LEU A 107 13.57 -12.28 22.25
CA LEU A 107 14.63 -13.27 22.04
C LEU A 107 14.64 -14.39 23.08
N ALA A 108 14.22 -14.12 24.32
CA ALA A 108 14.08 -15.17 25.33
C ALA A 108 12.95 -16.15 25.00
N ARG A 109 11.88 -15.69 24.32
CA ARG A 109 10.79 -16.55 23.83
C ARG A 109 11.22 -17.35 22.60
N ASP A 110 11.97 -16.73 21.69
CA ASP A 110 12.53 -17.36 20.51
C ASP A 110 13.97 -16.87 20.23
N PRO A 111 14.99 -17.65 20.65
CA PRO A 111 16.40 -17.28 20.46
C PRO A 111 16.84 -17.23 19.00
N HIS A 112 16.07 -17.79 18.07
CA HIS A 112 16.36 -17.82 16.64
C HIS A 112 15.49 -16.84 15.85
N LEU A 113 14.76 -15.96 16.54
CA LEU A 113 13.95 -14.92 15.92
C LEU A 113 14.84 -14.01 15.05
N LYS A 114 14.60 -13.99 13.74
CA LYS A 114 15.40 -13.20 12.78
C LYS A 114 14.86 -11.80 12.57
N GLN A 115 13.54 -11.68 12.56
CA GLN A 115 12.84 -10.45 12.23
C GLN A 115 11.62 -10.29 13.13
N MET A 116 11.33 -9.05 13.48
CA MET A 116 10.13 -8.72 14.24
C MET A 116 9.33 -7.60 13.57
N PRO A 117 8.12 -7.90 13.04
CA PRO A 117 7.32 -6.91 12.32
C PRO A 117 6.90 -5.74 13.20
N ILE A 118 7.10 -4.52 12.68
CA ILE A 118 6.70 -3.25 13.31
C ILE A 118 5.62 -2.51 12.52
N SER A 119 5.46 -2.82 11.24
CA SER A 119 4.49 -2.15 10.37
C SER A 119 4.12 -3.09 9.22
N VAL A 120 2.82 -3.13 8.91
CA VAL A 120 2.26 -3.89 7.78
C VAL A 120 1.29 -2.98 7.02
N ARG A 121 1.67 -2.63 5.79
CA ARG A 121 0.86 -1.82 4.88
C ARG A 121 0.33 -2.68 3.74
N VAL A 122 -0.95 -2.52 3.44
CA VAL A 122 -1.60 -3.16 2.29
C VAL A 122 -2.07 -2.06 1.37
N SER A 123 -1.68 -2.14 0.10
CA SER A 123 -2.14 -1.24 -0.95
C SER A 123 -2.64 -2.05 -2.13
N THR A 124 -3.80 -1.67 -2.64
CA THR A 124 -4.40 -2.31 -3.82
C THR A 124 -4.36 -1.33 -4.98
N THR A 125 -3.77 -1.75 -6.09
CA THR A 125 -3.81 -1.02 -7.35
C THR A 125 -4.51 -1.90 -8.35
N ASP A 126 -5.61 -1.43 -8.92
CA ASP A 126 -6.35 -2.19 -9.92
C ASP A 126 -6.33 -1.47 -11.27
N LEU A 127 -6.10 -2.24 -12.33
CA LEU A 127 -6.07 -1.77 -13.71
C LEU A 127 -7.34 -2.23 -14.41
N ALA A 128 -8.27 -1.31 -14.60
CA ALA A 128 -9.43 -1.51 -15.46
C ALA A 128 -9.05 -1.21 -16.92
N SER A 129 -8.35 -2.13 -17.58
CA SER A 129 -7.97 -1.99 -18.99
C SER A 129 -8.08 -3.29 -19.76
N LYS A 130 -8.40 -3.18 -21.05
CA LYS A 130 -8.51 -4.33 -21.95
C LYS A 130 -7.11 -4.80 -22.39
N PRO A 131 -6.94 -6.10 -22.72
CA PRO A 131 -5.68 -6.61 -23.24
C PRO A 131 -5.11 -5.82 -24.44
N SER A 132 -5.97 -5.31 -25.32
CA SER A 132 -5.57 -4.50 -26.48
C SER A 132 -4.95 -3.15 -26.08
N GLU A 133 -5.49 -2.50 -25.05
CA GLU A 133 -5.01 -1.21 -24.55
C GLU A 133 -3.64 -1.39 -23.88
N ILE A 134 -3.48 -2.44 -23.08
CA ILE A 134 -2.20 -2.80 -22.45
C ILE A 134 -1.14 -3.08 -23.53
N LYS A 135 -1.47 -3.87 -24.57
CA LYS A 135 -0.58 -4.14 -25.70
C LYS A 135 -0.13 -2.85 -26.40
N HIS A 136 -1.05 -1.89 -26.57
CA HIS A 136 -0.72 -0.60 -27.18
C HIS A 136 0.28 0.19 -26.31
N VAL A 137 0.03 0.31 -25.01
CA VAL A 137 0.96 1.00 -24.08
C VAL A 137 2.32 0.32 -24.05
N LEU A 138 2.37 -1.02 -24.01
CA LEU A 138 3.63 -1.77 -24.06
C LEU A 138 4.40 -1.52 -25.37
N SER A 139 3.71 -1.45 -26.50
CA SER A 139 4.34 -1.13 -27.79
C SER A 139 4.92 0.28 -27.80
N GLN A 140 4.20 1.26 -27.25
CA GLN A 140 4.70 2.63 -27.12
C GLN A 140 5.91 2.69 -26.20
N ALA A 141 5.85 2.04 -25.04
CA ALA A 141 6.98 1.97 -24.10
C ALA A 141 8.21 1.32 -24.74
N LYS A 142 8.02 0.26 -25.54
CA LYS A 142 9.11 -0.39 -26.29
C LYS A 142 9.75 0.58 -27.30
N SER A 143 8.96 1.33 -28.07
CA SER A 143 9.49 2.35 -28.98
C SER A 143 10.32 3.39 -28.24
N GLN A 144 9.78 3.93 -27.13
CA GLN A 144 10.48 4.91 -26.30
C GLN A 144 11.82 4.38 -25.77
N LEU A 145 11.87 3.11 -25.37
CA LEU A 145 13.13 2.46 -24.95
C LEU A 145 14.11 2.29 -26.12
N SER A 146 13.63 1.90 -27.30
CA SER A 146 14.47 1.80 -28.51
C SER A 146 15.09 3.14 -28.90
N ASP A 147 14.40 4.25 -28.62
CA ASP A 147 14.88 5.61 -28.86
C ASP A 147 15.76 6.16 -27.70
N GLY A 148 16.07 5.34 -26.69
CA GLY A 148 16.84 5.75 -25.51
C GLY A 148 16.07 6.61 -24.49
N GLN A 149 14.76 6.80 -24.68
CA GLN A 149 13.91 7.66 -23.85
C GLN A 149 13.40 6.93 -22.59
N VAL A 150 14.32 6.53 -21.72
CA VAL A 150 14.03 5.73 -20.50
C VAL A 150 12.95 6.38 -19.61
N GLN A 151 13.01 7.70 -19.42
CA GLN A 151 12.06 8.40 -18.54
C GLN A 151 10.65 8.47 -19.14
N ALA A 152 10.52 8.54 -20.47
CA ALA A 152 9.22 8.51 -21.14
C ALA A 152 8.60 7.11 -21.07
N ALA A 153 9.40 6.07 -21.33
CA ALA A 153 8.96 4.68 -21.17
C ALA A 153 8.51 4.38 -19.73
N LYS A 154 9.27 4.82 -18.72
CA LYS A 154 8.91 4.64 -17.29
C LYS A 154 7.54 5.25 -16.96
N LYS A 155 7.23 6.43 -17.51
CA LYS A 155 5.92 7.08 -17.31
C LYS A 155 4.77 6.27 -17.90
N LEU A 156 4.99 5.62 -19.05
CA LEU A 156 4.00 4.75 -19.69
C LEU A 156 3.79 3.43 -18.95
N LEU A 157 4.85 2.84 -18.38
CA LEU A 157 4.77 1.55 -17.70
C LEU A 157 4.23 1.65 -16.28
N ARG A 158 4.46 2.75 -15.57
CA ARG A 158 4.06 2.92 -14.16
C ARG A 158 2.58 2.60 -13.86
N PRO A 159 1.59 2.97 -14.71
CA PRO A 159 0.19 2.65 -14.47
C PRO A 159 -0.19 1.19 -14.78
N LEU A 160 0.68 0.42 -15.46
CA LEU A 160 0.42 -0.97 -15.82
C LEU A 160 0.65 -1.89 -14.62
N THR A 161 -0.26 -1.83 -13.64
CA THR A 161 -0.16 -2.56 -12.39
C THR A 161 -1.55 -2.98 -11.92
N SER A 162 -1.73 -4.27 -11.61
CA SER A 162 -2.99 -4.83 -11.11
C SER A 162 -2.67 -5.87 -10.05
N GLU A 163 -2.55 -5.41 -8.80
CA GLU A 163 -2.05 -6.22 -7.69
C GLU A 163 -2.46 -5.66 -6.33
N ILE A 164 -2.34 -6.53 -5.33
CA ILE A 164 -2.30 -6.18 -3.92
C ILE A 164 -0.84 -6.27 -3.49
N ARG A 165 -0.29 -5.18 -2.98
CA ARG A 165 1.06 -5.13 -2.41
C ARG A 165 0.97 -5.08 -0.89
N VAL A 166 1.77 -5.93 -0.27
CA VAL A 166 1.84 -6.10 1.18
C VAL A 166 3.27 -5.80 1.57
N THR A 167 3.46 -4.68 2.26
CA THR A 167 4.78 -4.23 2.70
C THR A 167 4.87 -4.45 4.20
N THR A 168 5.84 -5.26 4.61
CA THR A 168 6.16 -5.53 6.01
C THR A 168 7.50 -4.88 6.33
N GLU A 169 7.52 -4.03 7.34
CA GLU A 169 8.73 -3.48 7.93
C GLU A 169 9.03 -4.23 9.22
N SER A 170 10.26 -4.71 9.36
CA SER A 170 10.68 -5.57 10.48
C SER A 170 12.02 -5.14 11.07
N LEU A 171 12.16 -5.28 12.39
CA LEU A 171 13.45 -5.13 13.07
C LEU A 171 14.32 -6.37 12.82
N PRO A 172 15.55 -6.24 12.28
CA PRO A 172 16.51 -7.34 12.20
C PRO A 172 17.04 -7.74 13.58
N MET A 173 16.47 -8.77 14.18
CA MET A 173 16.72 -9.16 15.58
C MET A 173 18.13 -9.70 15.83
N GLU A 174 18.84 -10.13 14.79
CA GLU A 174 20.24 -10.59 14.89
C GLU A 174 21.20 -9.45 15.29
N THR A 175 20.93 -8.21 14.85
CA THR A 175 21.88 -7.09 15.02
C THR A 175 21.31 -5.95 15.87
N TYR A 176 20.00 -5.71 15.80
CA TYR A 176 19.34 -4.56 16.46
C TYR A 176 19.61 -4.46 17.96
N PRO A 177 19.38 -5.52 18.77
CA PRO A 177 19.55 -5.43 20.22
C PRO A 177 21.01 -5.11 20.60
N GLY A 178 21.97 -5.63 19.83
CA GLY A 178 23.39 -5.34 20.02
C GLY A 178 23.72 -3.86 19.78
N GLN A 179 23.15 -3.25 18.74
CA GLN A 179 23.38 -1.84 18.44
C GLN A 179 22.77 -0.90 19.50
N ILE A 180 21.59 -1.22 20.02
CA ILE A 180 20.96 -0.46 21.11
C ILE A 180 21.83 -0.50 22.38
N LYS A 181 22.40 -1.66 22.71
CA LYS A 181 23.33 -1.82 23.85
C LYS A 181 24.62 -1.01 23.66
N LEU A 182 25.16 -0.99 22.43
CA LEU A 182 26.34 -0.17 22.10
C LEU A 182 26.04 1.33 22.20
N ALA A 183 24.90 1.79 21.69
CA ALA A 183 24.48 3.18 21.83
C ALA A 183 24.31 3.58 23.30
N SER A 184 23.70 2.71 24.11
CA SER A 184 23.55 2.94 25.56
C SER A 184 24.90 3.10 26.26
N LYS A 185 25.91 2.32 25.87
CA LYS A 185 27.29 2.46 26.35
C LYS A 185 27.91 3.79 25.91
N GLU A 186 27.73 4.20 24.66
CA GLU A 186 28.24 5.48 24.15
C GLU A 186 27.65 6.68 24.90
N ILE A 187 26.35 6.64 25.25
CA ILE A 187 25.71 7.66 26.08
C ILE A 187 26.41 7.79 27.43
N GLN A 188 26.69 6.66 28.09
CA GLN A 188 27.40 6.63 29.38
C GLN A 188 28.84 7.14 29.29
N GLU A 189 29.51 6.89 28.16
CA GLU A 189 30.85 7.41 27.85
C GLU A 189 30.85 8.90 27.45
N GLY A 190 29.67 9.54 27.42
CA GLY A 190 29.50 10.94 27.04
C GLY A 190 29.46 11.19 25.53
N LYS A 191 29.56 10.14 24.71
CA LYS A 191 29.60 10.13 23.24
C LYS A 191 28.19 10.20 22.64
N SER A 192 27.47 11.27 22.95
CA SER A 192 26.05 11.42 22.59
C SER A 192 25.84 11.55 21.09
N SER A 193 26.77 12.16 20.36
CA SER A 193 26.67 12.31 18.91
C SER A 193 26.84 10.96 18.21
N GLU A 194 27.79 10.15 18.68
CA GLU A 194 28.08 8.82 18.17
C GLU A 194 26.91 7.87 18.47
N ALA A 195 26.34 7.95 19.67
CA ALA A 195 25.13 7.21 20.02
C ALA A 195 23.95 7.56 19.11
N ALA A 196 23.68 8.84 18.88
CA ALA A 196 22.60 9.28 18.00
C ALA A 196 22.80 8.78 16.56
N GLN A 197 24.01 8.88 16.02
CA GLN A 197 24.35 8.37 14.70
C GLN A 197 24.15 6.85 14.62
N ARG A 198 24.62 6.10 15.63
CA ARG A 198 24.44 4.64 15.67
C ARG A 198 22.96 4.25 15.66
N LEU A 199 22.12 4.93 16.44
CA LEU A 199 20.69 4.67 16.47
C LEU A 199 20.03 5.01 15.12
N ALA A 200 20.45 6.10 14.48
CA ALA A 200 19.99 6.47 13.14
C ALA A 200 20.40 5.41 12.08
N ASP A 201 21.64 4.94 12.12
CA ASP A 201 22.12 3.87 11.24
C ASP A 201 21.38 2.55 11.51
N THR A 202 21.06 2.27 12.78
CA THR A 202 20.26 1.11 13.20
C THR A 202 18.84 1.21 12.63
N LEU A 203 18.17 2.36 12.76
CA LEU A 203 16.88 2.64 12.11
C LEU A 203 16.94 2.46 10.59
N GLY A 204 18.04 2.87 9.95
CA GLY A 204 18.26 2.66 8.51
C GLY A 204 18.35 1.20 8.09
N SER A 205 18.56 0.27 9.03
CA SER A 205 18.64 -1.17 8.76
C SER A 205 17.31 -1.92 8.89
N ILE A 206 16.18 -1.24 9.15
CA ILE A 206 14.85 -1.86 9.15
C ILE A 206 14.63 -2.61 7.84
N ALA A 207 14.36 -3.91 7.94
CA ALA A 207 14.12 -4.75 6.79
C ALA A 207 12.74 -4.42 6.21
N THR A 208 12.66 -4.23 4.89
CA THR A 208 11.40 -4.07 4.16
C THR A 208 11.21 -5.28 3.26
N GLU A 209 10.15 -6.04 3.52
CA GLU A 209 9.72 -7.16 2.68
C GLU A 209 8.45 -6.78 1.94
N GLU A 210 8.43 -7.03 0.63
CA GLU A 210 7.26 -6.79 -0.20
C GLU A 210 6.76 -8.10 -0.78
N LYS A 211 5.49 -8.40 -0.51
CA LYS A 211 4.76 -9.48 -1.16
C LYS A 211 3.75 -8.89 -2.14
N VAL A 212 3.83 -9.34 -3.38
CA VAL A 212 2.93 -8.93 -4.47
C VAL A 212 1.96 -10.07 -4.75
N ILE A 213 0.67 -9.76 -4.76
CA ILE A 213 -0.40 -10.70 -5.09
C ILE A 213 -1.13 -10.17 -6.31
N PRO A 214 -0.96 -10.77 -7.50
CA PRO A 214 -1.59 -10.28 -8.71
C PRO A 214 -3.11 -10.41 -8.67
N LEU A 215 -3.81 -9.33 -8.97
CA LEU A 215 -5.28 -9.33 -9.05
C LEU A 215 -5.83 -10.12 -10.24
N PRO A 216 -5.22 -10.17 -11.44
CA PRO A 216 -5.83 -10.86 -12.57
C PRO A 216 -6.11 -12.36 -12.36
N PRO A 217 -5.17 -13.21 -11.86
CA PRO A 217 -5.50 -14.60 -11.55
C PRO A 217 -6.51 -14.74 -10.40
N LEU A 218 -6.53 -13.82 -9.42
CA LEU A 218 -7.56 -13.80 -8.37
C LEU A 218 -8.94 -13.55 -8.96
N LYS A 219 -9.10 -12.53 -9.81
CA LYS A 219 -10.36 -12.22 -10.49
C LYS A 219 -10.84 -13.38 -11.37
N ALA A 220 -9.91 -14.02 -12.09
CA ALA A 220 -10.23 -15.18 -12.92
C ALA A 220 -10.76 -16.37 -12.11
N GLU A 221 -10.23 -16.59 -10.91
CA GLU A 221 -10.75 -17.61 -9.99
C GLU A 221 -12.14 -17.28 -9.48
N MET A 222 -12.39 -16.02 -9.11
CA MET A 222 -13.71 -15.57 -8.67
C MET A 222 -14.77 -15.74 -9.77
N ASP A 223 -14.43 -15.38 -11.01
CA ASP A 223 -15.30 -15.60 -12.17
C ASP A 223 -15.60 -17.10 -12.36
N VAL A 224 -14.61 -17.97 -12.14
CA VAL A 224 -14.74 -19.44 -12.24
C VAL A 224 -15.60 -20.03 -11.12
N GLU A 225 -15.44 -19.54 -9.89
CA GLU A 225 -16.26 -19.95 -8.75
C GLU A 225 -17.72 -19.52 -8.95
N GLU A 226 -17.96 -18.29 -9.42
CA GLU A 226 -19.31 -17.83 -9.74
C GLU A 226 -19.93 -18.66 -10.88
N ALA A 227 -19.16 -19.00 -11.90
CA ALA A 227 -19.59 -19.88 -12.99
C ALA A 227 -20.03 -21.26 -12.47
N GLU A 228 -19.29 -21.84 -11.52
CA GLU A 228 -19.65 -23.12 -10.90
C GLU A 228 -20.96 -23.01 -10.12
N VAL A 229 -21.12 -21.96 -9.30
CA VAL A 229 -22.36 -21.71 -8.53
C VAL A 229 -23.57 -21.58 -9.44
N LEU A 230 -23.44 -20.84 -10.54
CA LEU A 230 -24.54 -20.65 -11.50
C LEU A 230 -24.94 -21.95 -12.21
N ILE A 231 -23.98 -22.81 -12.54
CA ILE A 231 -24.25 -24.15 -13.07
C ILE A 231 -24.99 -25.02 -12.04
N GLN A 232 -24.67 -24.91 -10.75
CA GLN A 232 -25.37 -25.65 -9.69
C GLN A 232 -26.81 -25.18 -9.50
N GLN A 233 -27.08 -23.88 -9.70
CA GLN A 233 -28.41 -23.30 -9.57
C GLN A 233 -29.36 -23.69 -10.71
N ASP A 234 -28.99 -23.37 -11.96
CA ASP A 234 -29.77 -23.71 -13.15
C ASP A 234 -28.89 -23.75 -14.40
N LYS A 235 -28.54 -24.97 -14.80
CA LYS A 235 -27.61 -25.27 -15.89
C LYS A 235 -28.04 -24.69 -17.24
N THR A 236 -29.33 -24.78 -17.55
CA THR A 236 -29.85 -24.40 -18.86
C THR A 236 -30.08 -22.90 -18.94
N LYS A 237 -30.65 -22.32 -17.89
CA LYS A 237 -30.95 -20.88 -17.84
C LYS A 237 -29.68 -20.04 -17.74
N ASN A 238 -28.67 -20.50 -17.00
CA ASN A 238 -27.47 -19.72 -16.72
C ASN A 238 -26.31 -19.99 -17.70
N ARG A 239 -26.50 -20.85 -18.71
CA ARG A 239 -25.47 -21.23 -19.68
C ARG A 239 -24.68 -20.04 -20.24
N ASP A 240 -25.38 -19.02 -20.72
CA ASP A 240 -24.74 -17.88 -21.37
C ASP A 240 -23.97 -17.00 -20.38
N GLN A 241 -24.50 -16.83 -19.16
CA GLN A 241 -23.82 -16.11 -18.09
C GLN A 241 -22.53 -16.84 -17.67
N VAL A 242 -22.58 -18.17 -17.54
CA VAL A 242 -21.42 -19.01 -17.24
C VAL A 242 -20.35 -18.88 -18.32
N LEU A 243 -20.73 -18.96 -19.60
CA LEU A 243 -19.79 -18.77 -20.71
C LEU A 243 -19.21 -17.35 -20.72
N GLY A 244 -20.01 -16.36 -20.32
CA GLY A 244 -19.57 -14.98 -20.09
C GLY A 244 -18.46 -14.87 -19.04
N LEU A 245 -18.69 -15.44 -17.86
CA LEU A 245 -17.71 -15.47 -16.75
C LEU A 245 -16.42 -16.18 -17.15
N LEU A 246 -16.50 -17.32 -17.84
CA LEU A 246 -15.30 -18.00 -18.34
C LEU A 246 -14.55 -17.17 -19.38
N ASN A 247 -15.23 -16.36 -20.19
CA ASN A 247 -14.56 -15.43 -21.10
C ASN A 247 -13.91 -14.25 -20.35
N GLN A 248 -14.56 -13.74 -19.30
CA GLN A 248 -14.00 -12.70 -18.44
C GLN A 248 -12.74 -13.21 -17.73
N ALA A 249 -12.80 -14.40 -17.13
CA ALA A 249 -11.66 -15.06 -16.50
C ALA A 249 -10.48 -15.19 -17.47
N LYS A 250 -10.73 -15.60 -18.71
CA LYS A 250 -9.71 -15.68 -19.76
C LYS A 250 -9.09 -14.31 -20.07
N GLN A 251 -9.90 -13.26 -20.14
CA GLN A 251 -9.40 -11.89 -20.35
C GLN A 251 -8.53 -11.44 -19.19
N GLN A 252 -8.91 -11.73 -17.93
CA GLN A 252 -8.09 -11.44 -16.76
C GLN A 252 -6.74 -12.16 -16.85
N LEU A 253 -6.71 -13.44 -17.20
CA LEU A 253 -5.45 -14.17 -17.37
C LEU A 253 -4.55 -13.57 -18.47
N GLU A 254 -5.12 -13.12 -19.58
CA GLU A 254 -4.34 -12.41 -20.61
C GLU A 254 -3.83 -11.05 -20.10
N VAL A 255 -4.62 -10.30 -19.33
CA VAL A 255 -4.13 -9.08 -18.64
C VAL A 255 -2.95 -9.42 -17.74
N GLY A 256 -3.08 -10.42 -16.86
CA GLY A 256 -1.99 -10.81 -15.96
C GLY A 256 -0.72 -11.21 -16.70
N LYS A 257 -0.85 -11.92 -17.83
CA LYS A 257 0.27 -12.30 -18.68
C LYS A 257 0.95 -11.09 -19.32
N LEU A 258 0.17 -10.12 -19.81
CA LEU A 258 0.71 -8.88 -20.40
C LEU A 258 1.42 -8.00 -19.38
N LEU A 259 0.95 -8.01 -18.13
CA LEU A 259 1.59 -7.33 -17.01
C LEU A 259 2.82 -8.07 -16.46
N GLY A 260 3.08 -9.30 -16.93
CA GLY A 260 4.27 -10.08 -16.58
C GLY A 260 4.14 -10.90 -15.30
N TYR A 261 2.94 -11.09 -14.76
CA TYR A 261 2.73 -11.84 -13.52
C TYR A 261 2.82 -13.37 -13.67
N GLY A 262 2.81 -13.89 -14.91
CA GLY A 262 2.97 -15.32 -15.14
C GLY A 262 2.52 -15.77 -16.51
N ASN A 263 2.66 -17.08 -16.75
CA ASN A 263 2.15 -17.75 -17.94
C ASN A 263 0.94 -18.61 -17.56
N TYR A 264 -0.23 -18.25 -18.09
CA TYR A 264 -1.49 -18.91 -17.77
C TYR A 264 -2.01 -19.80 -18.91
N LYS A 265 -1.12 -20.26 -19.81
CA LYS A 265 -1.51 -21.08 -20.97
C LYS A 265 -2.28 -22.34 -20.56
N ASP A 266 -1.81 -23.05 -19.55
CA ASP A 266 -2.45 -24.31 -19.11
C ASP A 266 -3.82 -24.05 -18.50
N ILE A 267 -3.96 -22.96 -17.74
CA ILE A 267 -5.24 -22.51 -17.19
C ILE A 267 -6.21 -22.13 -18.31
N GLY A 268 -5.73 -21.36 -19.30
CA GLY A 268 -6.53 -20.98 -20.46
C GLY A 268 -6.97 -22.18 -21.31
N ASN A 269 -6.12 -23.19 -21.47
CA ASN A 269 -6.47 -24.43 -22.17
C ASN A 269 -7.55 -25.22 -21.42
N GLU A 270 -7.42 -25.36 -20.10
CA GLU A 270 -8.43 -26.03 -19.27
C GLU A 270 -9.76 -25.28 -19.33
N MET A 271 -9.72 -23.94 -19.30
CA MET A 271 -10.90 -23.10 -19.41
C MET A 271 -11.65 -23.30 -20.74
N GLU A 272 -10.94 -23.43 -21.87
CA GLU A 272 -11.56 -23.76 -23.17
C GLU A 272 -12.12 -25.19 -23.19
N ALA A 273 -11.48 -26.14 -22.50
CA ALA A 273 -12.00 -27.49 -22.36
C ALA A 273 -13.33 -27.50 -21.56
N VAL A 274 -13.41 -26.74 -20.47
CA VAL A 274 -14.64 -26.55 -19.69
C VAL A 274 -15.74 -25.89 -20.53
N LYS A 275 -15.42 -24.82 -21.27
CA LYS A 275 -16.38 -24.17 -22.19
C LYS A 275 -16.90 -25.15 -23.24
N SER A 276 -16.04 -25.97 -23.82
CA SER A 276 -16.42 -26.97 -24.84
C SER A 276 -17.34 -28.06 -24.26
N LYS A 277 -17.12 -28.48 -23.01
CA LYS A 277 -18.02 -29.41 -22.31
C LYS A 277 -19.40 -28.80 -22.10
N ILE A 278 -19.46 -27.55 -21.62
CA ILE A 278 -20.71 -26.81 -21.42
C ILE A 278 -21.47 -26.66 -22.74
N THR A 279 -20.78 -26.26 -23.82
CA THR A 279 -21.44 -26.08 -25.11
C THR A 279 -21.95 -27.38 -25.70
N GLY A 280 -21.23 -28.49 -25.48
CA GLY A 280 -21.61 -29.86 -25.82
C GLY A 280 -22.66 -30.50 -24.89
N GLY A 281 -23.17 -29.78 -23.89
CA GLY A 281 -24.24 -30.25 -23.01
C GLY A 281 -23.79 -31.10 -21.81
N SER A 282 -22.49 -31.09 -21.49
CA SER A 282 -21.97 -31.65 -20.25
C SER A 282 -21.94 -30.60 -19.15
N TRP A 283 -22.43 -30.97 -17.95
CA TRP A 283 -22.68 -30.05 -16.84
C TRP A 283 -22.20 -30.62 -15.50
N ASP A 284 -21.14 -31.43 -15.53
CA ASP A 284 -20.52 -31.97 -14.33
C ASP A 284 -19.73 -30.86 -13.64
N THR A 285 -20.07 -30.53 -12.40
CA THR A 285 -19.37 -29.48 -11.62
C THR A 285 -17.90 -29.83 -11.37
N LYS A 286 -17.55 -31.13 -11.36
CA LYS A 286 -16.16 -31.58 -11.23
C LYS A 286 -15.26 -31.11 -12.36
N MET A 287 -15.82 -30.63 -13.47
CA MET A 287 -15.02 -30.04 -14.55
C MET A 287 -14.32 -28.75 -14.13
N PHE A 288 -14.78 -28.07 -13.08
CA PHE A 288 -14.13 -26.86 -12.55
C PHE A 288 -12.99 -27.17 -11.58
N ASP A 289 -12.94 -28.38 -10.99
CA ASP A 289 -11.96 -28.70 -9.94
C ASP A 289 -10.51 -28.54 -10.41
N ARG A 290 -10.22 -29.03 -11.62
CA ARG A 290 -8.89 -28.86 -12.21
C ARG A 290 -8.56 -27.38 -12.46
N LEU A 291 -9.53 -26.62 -12.95
CA LEU A 291 -9.37 -25.19 -13.24
C LEU A 291 -9.10 -24.39 -11.97
N LYS A 292 -9.86 -24.64 -10.90
CA LYS A 292 -9.67 -24.04 -9.57
C LYS A 292 -8.31 -24.39 -8.98
N ASN A 293 -7.89 -25.65 -9.07
CA ASN A 293 -6.56 -26.06 -8.58
C ASN A 293 -5.43 -25.35 -9.31
N LEU A 294 -5.51 -25.22 -10.64
CA LEU A 294 -4.52 -24.51 -11.43
C LEU A 294 -4.46 -23.01 -11.09
N LEU A 295 -5.62 -22.38 -10.85
CA LEU A 295 -5.71 -20.98 -10.40
C LEU A 295 -5.15 -20.81 -8.99
N HIS A 296 -5.43 -21.74 -8.09
CA HIS A 296 -4.87 -21.76 -6.75
C HIS A 296 -3.34 -21.82 -6.75
N GLU A 297 -2.77 -22.77 -7.52
CA GLU A 297 -1.31 -22.89 -7.68
C GLU A 297 -0.67 -21.64 -8.31
N ALA A 298 -1.36 -20.99 -9.23
CA ALA A 298 -0.86 -19.78 -9.88
C ALA A 298 -0.72 -18.61 -8.89
N LYS A 299 -1.54 -18.57 -7.82
CA LYS A 299 -1.44 -17.58 -6.75
C LYS A 299 -0.34 -17.91 -5.73
N SER A 300 -0.04 -19.19 -5.51
CA SER A 300 0.92 -19.61 -4.48
C SER A 300 2.38 -19.55 -4.93
N LYS A 301 2.62 -19.44 -6.24
CA LYS A 301 3.96 -19.38 -6.86
C LYS A 301 4.51 -17.95 -6.98
N ILE A 302 3.77 -16.96 -6.47
CA ILE A 302 4.05 -15.51 -6.54
C ILE A 302 4.17 -14.97 -5.12
#